data_AF-A0A8S3HDX0-F1
#
_entry.id   AF-A0A8S3HDX0-F1
#
_cell.length_a   1.000
_cell.length_b   1.000
_cell.length_c   1.000
_cell.angle_alpha   90.00
_cell.angle_beta   90.00
_cell.angle_gamma   90.00
#
_symmetry.space_group_name_H-M   'P 1'
#
loop_
_entity.id
_entity.type
_entity.pdbx_description
1 polymer ?
#
loop_
_entity_poly.entity_id
_entity_poly.type
_entity_poly.pdbx_seq_one_letter_code
_entity_poly.pdbx_strand_id
1 'polypeptide(L)'
;MLKGGSLPSPIITPLSSSPLSSKNKIHTQTFVEIRSDIPNIRIYFTVDGTKPDPFQTFRTGSISTYLYRGAFRLGPGRRVVKAIAVTQNGLRESNIITKFLDVNDKYSENYDESLNEYSDNDQ
;
A
#
# COMPACT_ATOMS: atom_id res chain seq x y z
N MET A 1 1.51 -11.44 -26.63
CA MET A 1 2.04 -12.77 -26.23
C MET A 1 3.11 -12.55 -25.17
N LEU A 2 2.92 -12.97 -23.92
CA LEU A 2 4.00 -12.99 -22.94
C LEU A 2 4.86 -14.23 -23.23
N LYS A 3 6.08 -14.03 -23.78
CA LYS A 3 7.09 -15.09 -23.91
C LYS A 3 7.54 -15.52 -22.51
N GLY A 4 7.82 -16.81 -22.34
CA GLY A 4 8.03 -17.47 -21.04
C GLY A 4 8.93 -16.72 -20.05
N GLY A 5 8.52 -16.73 -18.77
CA GLY A 5 9.27 -16.19 -17.64
C GLY A 5 8.50 -15.14 -16.82
N SER A 6 7.86 -15.58 -15.72
CA SER A 6 7.14 -14.78 -14.70
C SER A 6 5.96 -13.92 -15.21
N LEU A 7 4.99 -13.61 -14.35
CA LEU A 7 3.96 -12.60 -14.64
C LEU A 7 4.54 -11.19 -14.39
N PRO A 8 4.10 -10.15 -15.13
CA PRO A 8 4.39 -8.78 -14.75
C PRO A 8 3.93 -8.50 -13.31
N SER A 9 4.78 -7.84 -12.54
CA SER A 9 4.42 -7.45 -11.18
C SER A 9 3.31 -6.40 -11.17
N PRO A 10 2.46 -6.40 -10.12
CA PRO A 10 1.47 -5.35 -9.97
C PRO A 10 2.12 -3.98 -9.69
N ILE A 11 1.32 -2.92 -9.79
CA ILE A 11 1.73 -1.54 -9.51
C ILE A 11 0.91 -1.02 -8.32
N ILE A 12 1.58 -0.49 -7.29
CA ILE A 12 0.93 0.15 -6.13
C ILE A 12 0.94 1.67 -6.31
N THR A 13 -0.26 2.25 -6.40
CA THR A 13 -0.46 3.69 -6.64
C THR A 13 -1.37 4.31 -5.59
N PRO A 14 -0.90 5.28 -4.80
CA PRO A 14 -1.79 6.15 -4.06
C PRO A 14 -2.59 7.04 -5.01
N LEU A 15 -3.90 7.07 -4.82
CA LEU A 15 -4.84 7.93 -5.53
C LEU A 15 -4.88 9.32 -4.88
N SER A 16 -3.74 10.03 -4.92
CA SER A 16 -3.68 11.42 -4.47
C SER A 16 -4.13 12.35 -5.59
N SER A 17 -4.95 13.35 -5.26
CA SER A 17 -5.31 14.45 -6.16
C SER A 17 -4.25 15.54 -6.27
N SER A 18 -3.23 15.53 -5.38
CA SER A 18 -2.20 16.58 -5.36
C SER A 18 -0.98 16.18 -6.18
N PRO A 19 -0.68 16.89 -7.29
CA PRO A 19 0.52 16.65 -8.10
C PRO A 19 1.81 17.08 -7.37
N LEU A 20 1.70 17.86 -6.30
CA LEU A 20 2.82 18.40 -5.52
C LEU A 20 3.22 17.51 -4.35
N SER A 21 2.40 16.53 -3.97
CA SER A 21 2.70 15.63 -2.86
C SER A 21 3.70 14.55 -3.30
N SER A 22 4.70 14.29 -2.45
CA SER A 22 5.63 13.18 -2.69
C SER A 22 4.87 11.86 -2.81
N LYS A 23 5.21 11.02 -3.80
CA LYS A 23 4.49 9.77 -4.12
C LYS A 23 4.44 8.72 -2.99
N ASN A 24 5.19 8.95 -1.91
CA ASN A 24 5.30 8.06 -0.76
C ASN A 24 4.73 8.67 0.53
N LYS A 25 4.39 9.97 0.58
CA LYS A 25 3.71 10.59 1.71
C LYS A 25 2.25 10.78 1.36
N ILE A 26 1.37 10.20 2.16
CA ILE A 26 -0.08 10.18 1.90
C ILE A 26 -0.84 10.46 3.20
N HIS A 27 -2.11 10.80 3.10
CA HIS A 27 -2.97 10.90 4.28
C HIS A 27 -3.72 9.60 4.52
N THR A 28 -4.22 9.39 5.74
CA THR A 28 -5.10 8.25 6.08
C THR A 28 -6.38 8.20 5.24
N GLN A 29 -6.78 9.30 4.61
CA GLN A 29 -7.91 9.37 3.66
C GLN A 29 -7.54 9.01 2.22
N THR A 30 -6.25 8.93 1.88
CA THR A 30 -5.79 8.59 0.53
C THR A 30 -6.02 7.10 0.27
N PHE A 31 -6.71 6.78 -0.82
CA PHE A 31 -6.86 5.40 -1.29
C PHE A 31 -5.57 4.91 -1.95
N VAL A 32 -5.23 3.65 -1.69
CA VAL A 32 -4.12 2.93 -2.33
C VAL A 32 -4.73 1.90 -3.27
N GLU A 33 -4.41 2.03 -4.54
CA GLU A 33 -4.81 1.12 -5.61
C GLU A 33 -3.66 0.16 -5.93
N ILE A 34 -4.00 -1.10 -6.24
CA ILE A 34 -3.06 -2.07 -6.80
C ILE A 34 -3.58 -2.50 -8.17
N ARG A 35 -2.78 -2.29 -9.23
CA ARG A 35 -3.17 -2.57 -10.61
C ARG A 35 -2.29 -3.61 -11.28
N SER A 36 -2.84 -4.29 -12.28
CA SER A 36 -2.10 -5.12 -13.24
C SER A 36 -2.80 -5.01 -14.59
N ASP A 37 -2.01 -4.93 -15.67
CA ASP A 37 -2.53 -4.87 -17.04
C ASP A 37 -2.87 -6.27 -17.59
N ILE A 38 -2.72 -7.32 -16.78
CA ILE A 38 -3.03 -8.69 -17.16
C ILE A 38 -4.47 -9.03 -16.77
N PRO A 39 -5.32 -9.46 -17.72
CA PRO A 39 -6.69 -9.88 -17.40
C PRO A 39 -6.70 -11.17 -16.58
N ASN A 40 -7.77 -11.37 -15.80
CA ASN A 40 -8.05 -12.62 -15.06
C ASN A 40 -6.93 -13.06 -14.09
N ILE A 41 -6.22 -12.11 -13.48
CA ILE A 41 -5.27 -12.38 -12.40
C ILE A 41 -5.88 -12.10 -11.03
N ARG A 42 -5.32 -12.72 -10.00
CA ARG A 42 -5.58 -12.41 -8.59
C ARG A 42 -4.36 -11.69 -8.04
N ILE A 43 -4.59 -10.64 -7.25
CA ILE A 43 -3.52 -9.91 -6.56
C ILE A 43 -3.65 -10.19 -5.07
N TYR A 44 -2.57 -10.63 -4.46
CA TYR A 44 -2.47 -10.85 -3.02
C TYR A 44 -1.49 -9.85 -2.43
N PHE A 45 -1.79 -9.32 -1.24
CA PHE A 45 -0.98 -8.27 -0.65
C PHE A 45 -0.95 -8.30 0.87
N THR A 46 0.05 -7.65 1.46
CA THR A 46 0.20 -7.39 2.90
C THR A 46 0.41 -5.89 3.10
N VAL A 47 0.12 -5.37 4.29
CA VAL A 47 0.29 -3.94 4.64
C VAL A 47 1.28 -3.70 5.79
N ASP A 48 1.80 -4.78 6.37
CA ASP A 48 2.73 -4.83 7.48
C ASP A 48 4.17 -5.16 7.03
N GLY A 49 4.40 -5.34 5.72
CA GLY A 49 5.70 -5.68 5.16
C GLY A 49 6.05 -7.18 5.20
N THR A 50 5.17 -8.04 5.71
CA THR A 50 5.35 -9.50 5.63
C THR A 50 5.26 -9.98 4.18
N LYS A 51 5.85 -11.14 3.88
CA LYS A 51 5.79 -11.71 2.53
C LYS A 51 4.35 -12.15 2.23
N PRO A 52 3.69 -11.69 1.15
CA PRO A 52 2.38 -12.22 0.78
C PRO A 52 2.49 -13.71 0.44
N ASP A 53 1.55 -14.49 0.96
CA ASP A 53 1.41 -15.93 0.70
C ASP A 53 0.03 -16.22 0.08
N PRO A 54 -0.06 -16.29 -1.26
CA PRO A 54 -1.31 -16.57 -1.99
C PRO A 54 -1.95 -17.93 -1.68
N PHE A 55 -1.17 -18.88 -1.16
CA PHE A 55 -1.59 -20.27 -0.95
C PHE A 55 -1.67 -20.64 0.53
N GLN A 56 -1.58 -19.65 1.43
CA GLN A 56 -1.64 -19.86 2.86
C GLN A 56 -2.94 -20.58 3.24
N THR A 57 -2.84 -21.85 3.65
CA THR A 57 -3.92 -22.56 4.32
C THR A 57 -4.05 -22.06 5.75
N PHE A 58 -5.30 -21.84 6.22
CA PHE A 58 -5.69 -21.30 7.53
C PHE A 58 -5.28 -22.18 8.73
N ARG A 59 -4.01 -22.57 8.82
CA ARG A 59 -3.62 -23.69 9.69
C ARG A 59 -3.24 -23.32 11.10
N THR A 60 -2.80 -22.10 11.38
CA THR A 60 -2.65 -21.54 12.74
C THR A 60 -1.88 -20.21 12.66
N GLY A 61 -2.57 -19.07 12.81
CA GLY A 61 -1.94 -17.74 12.85
C GLY A 61 -2.84 -16.61 12.35
N SER A 62 -2.41 -15.37 12.57
CA SER A 62 -3.03 -14.19 11.98
C SER A 62 -2.78 -14.18 10.47
N ILE A 63 -3.84 -14.01 9.69
CA ILE A 63 -3.76 -13.85 8.24
C ILE A 63 -3.28 -12.43 7.96
N SER A 64 -2.05 -12.28 7.47
CA SER A 64 -1.53 -10.98 7.02
C SER A 64 -1.70 -10.76 5.51
N THR A 65 -2.01 -11.81 4.75
CA THR A 65 -2.18 -11.76 3.30
C THR A 65 -3.65 -11.61 2.91
N TYR A 66 -3.94 -10.56 2.15
CA TYR A 66 -5.27 -10.20 1.69
C TYR A 66 -5.40 -10.39 0.17
N LEU A 67 -6.57 -10.84 -0.29
CA LEU A 67 -6.95 -10.77 -1.69
C LEU A 67 -7.41 -9.35 -2.03
N TYR A 68 -6.80 -8.73 -3.04
CA TYR A 68 -7.18 -7.40 -3.50
C TYR A 68 -8.57 -7.42 -4.14
N ARG A 69 -9.47 -6.57 -3.63
CA ARG A 69 -10.86 -6.44 -4.11
C ARG A 69 -11.21 -5.02 -4.56
N GLY A 70 -10.30 -4.07 -4.37
CA GLY A 70 -10.51 -2.65 -4.64
C GLY A 70 -9.54 -1.80 -3.83
N ALA A 71 -9.49 -0.52 -4.16
CA ALA A 71 -8.62 0.42 -3.46
C ALA A 71 -8.97 0.49 -1.97
N PHE A 72 -7.95 0.66 -1.13
CA PHE A 72 -8.08 0.62 0.34
C PHE A 72 -7.33 1.77 1.01
N ARG A 73 -7.64 2.03 2.28
CA ARG A 73 -6.95 3.04 3.09
C ARG A 73 -6.01 2.36 4.07
N LEU A 74 -5.00 3.11 4.51
CA LEU A 74 -4.02 2.66 5.49
C LEU A 74 -4.16 3.49 6.77
N GLY A 75 -3.89 2.85 7.92
CA GLY A 75 -3.74 3.56 9.18
C GLY A 75 -2.45 4.40 9.23
N PRO A 76 -2.34 5.34 10.18
CA PRO A 76 -1.23 6.28 10.25
C PRO A 76 0.12 5.60 10.51
N GLY A 77 1.20 6.34 10.27
CA GLY A 77 2.59 5.93 10.45
C GLY A 77 3.21 5.29 9.21
N ARG A 78 4.41 4.71 9.40
CA ARG A 78 5.16 4.05 8.34
C ARG A 78 4.52 2.71 7.99
N ARG A 79 4.07 2.56 6.74
CA ARG A 79 3.44 1.36 6.20
C ARG A 79 4.27 0.76 5.06
N VAL A 80 4.18 -0.56 4.94
CA VAL A 80 4.89 -1.32 3.90
C VAL A 80 3.88 -2.21 3.20
N VAL A 81 3.51 -1.85 1.98
CA VAL A 81 2.61 -2.66 1.16
C VAL A 81 3.45 -3.56 0.27
N LYS A 82 3.25 -4.88 0.38
CA LYS A 82 3.85 -5.85 -0.55
C LYS A 82 2.75 -6.56 -1.32
N ALA A 83 2.95 -6.80 -2.61
CA ALA A 83 1.95 -7.48 -3.43
C ALA A 83 2.55 -8.40 -4.49
N ILE A 84 1.78 -9.42 -4.85
CA ILE A 84 2.10 -10.41 -5.88
C ILE A 84 0.87 -10.67 -6.75
N ALA A 85 1.08 -10.82 -8.05
CA ALA A 85 0.06 -11.24 -8.99
C ALA A 85 0.17 -12.75 -9.26
N VAL A 86 -0.98 -13.43 -9.29
CA VAL A 86 -1.08 -14.87 -9.52
C VAL A 86 -2.17 -15.14 -10.56
N THR A 87 -1.95 -16.08 -11.49
CA THR A 87 -3.02 -16.51 -12.40
C THR A 87 -4.18 -17.15 -11.65
N GLN A 88 -5.40 -17.11 -12.18
CA GLN A 88 -6.57 -17.76 -11.57
C GLN A 88 -6.35 -19.25 -11.22
N ASN A 89 -5.56 -19.97 -12.02
CA ASN A 89 -5.22 -21.38 -11.80
C ASN A 89 -4.03 -21.60 -10.85
N GLY A 90 -3.41 -20.54 -10.32
CA GLY A 90 -2.29 -20.63 -9.37
C GLY A 90 -0.95 -21.05 -9.96
N LEU A 91 -0.85 -21.33 -11.26
CA LEU A 91 0.37 -21.91 -11.85
C LEU A 91 1.49 -20.91 -12.11
N ARG A 92 1.20 -19.61 -12.13
CA ARG A 92 2.17 -18.56 -12.44
C ARG A 92 2.03 -17.42 -11.47
N GLU A 93 3.17 -16.88 -11.08
CA GLU A 93 3.29 -15.74 -10.19
C GLU A 93 4.20 -14.66 -10.78
N SER A 94 4.01 -13.43 -10.32
CA SER A 94 4.95 -12.34 -10.53
C SER A 94 6.03 -12.31 -9.44
N ASN A 95 7.03 -11.46 -9.62
CA ASN A 95 7.83 -11.02 -8.49
C ASN A 95 6.99 -10.23 -7.49
N ILE A 96 7.38 -10.26 -6.21
CA ILE A 96 6.79 -9.43 -5.16
C ILE A 96 7.31 -8.00 -5.32
N ILE A 97 6.40 -7.05 -5.37
CA ILE A 97 6.74 -5.62 -5.29
C ILE A 97 6.58 -5.12 -3.86
N THR A 98 7.29 -4.05 -3.53
CA THR A 98 7.25 -3.41 -2.21
C THR A 98 7.08 -1.91 -2.38
N LYS A 99 6.13 -1.31 -1.65
CA LYS A 99 5.93 0.13 -1.58
C LYS A 99 5.97 0.60 -0.13
N PHE A 100 6.85 1.54 0.15
CA PHE A 100 6.92 2.23 1.44
C PHE A 100 6.05 3.48 1.38
N LEU A 101 5.19 3.64 2.39
CA LEU A 101 4.29 4.78 2.52
C LEU A 101 4.43 5.36 3.92
N ASP A 102 4.55 6.67 3.98
CA ASP A 102 4.46 7.46 5.20
C ASP A 102 3.05 8.05 5.26
N VAL A 103 2.26 7.60 6.23
CA VAL A 103 0.83 7.90 6.29
C VAL A 103 0.56 8.88 7.42
N ASN A 104 0.29 10.13 7.06
CA ASN A 104 -0.01 11.19 8.01
C ASN A 104 -1.50 11.18 8.36
N ASP A 105 -1.81 11.48 9.62
CA ASP A 105 -3.15 11.91 9.98
C ASP A 105 -3.32 13.38 9.67
N LYS A 106 -4.44 13.76 9.05
CA LYS A 106 -4.76 15.17 8.74
C LYS A 106 -4.76 16.09 9.98
N TYR A 107 -4.83 15.51 11.17
CA TYR A 107 -4.90 16.26 12.42
C TYR A 107 -3.53 16.62 13.00
N SER A 108 -2.42 16.00 12.56
CA SER A 108 -1.09 16.30 13.13
C SER A 108 -0.45 17.58 12.57
N GLU A 109 -0.92 18.09 11.43
CA GLU A 109 -0.35 19.28 10.79
C GLU A 109 -0.83 20.60 11.42
N ASN A 110 -1.91 20.59 12.22
CA ASN A 110 -2.47 21.78 12.86
C ASN A 110 -1.89 22.10 14.26
N TYR A 111 -1.11 21.21 14.86
CA TYR A 111 -0.58 21.41 16.23
C TYR A 111 0.78 22.11 16.28
N ASP A 112 1.52 22.14 15.18
CA ASP A 112 2.88 22.74 15.15
C ASP A 112 2.84 24.28 15.02
N GLU A 113 1.76 24.86 14.46
CA GLU A 113 1.63 26.31 14.34
C GLU A 113 1.17 26.98 15.65
N SER A 114 0.35 26.32 16.47
CA SER A 114 -0.21 26.93 17.70
C SER A 114 0.76 27.10 18.87
N LEU A 115 1.93 26.45 18.83
CA LEU A 115 2.93 26.54 19.91
C LEU A 115 3.92 27.70 19.74
N ASN A 116 4.00 28.30 18.55
CA ASN A 116 4.92 29.40 18.29
C ASN A 116 4.34 30.78 18.65
N GLU A 117 3.02 30.91 18.78
CA GLU A 117 2.36 32.20 19.03
C GLU A 117 2.33 32.63 20.51
N TYR A 118 2.69 31.75 21.45
CA TYR A 118 2.72 32.07 22.89
C TYR A 118 4.11 32.42 23.44
N SER A 119 5.15 32.42 22.60
CA SER A 119 6.54 32.56 23.06
C SER A 119 7.09 33.99 23.06
N ASP A 120 6.41 34.94 22.40
CA ASP A 120 7.00 36.24 22.04
C ASP A 120 6.35 37.47 22.71
N ASN A 121 5.50 37.30 23.73
CA ASN A 121 4.80 38.43 24.39
C ASN A 121 5.18 38.72 25.85
N ASP A 122 6.24 38.12 26.39
CA ASP A 122 6.78 38.50 27.70
C ASP A 122 8.29 38.80 27.62
N GLN A 123 8.63 40.01 27.14
CA GLN A 123 9.87 40.72 27.54
C GLN A 123 9.82 42.22 27.27
#